data_AF-A0A397TS01-F1
#
_entry.id   AF-A0A397TS01-F1
#
_cell.length_a   1.000
_cell.length_b   1.000
_cell.length_c   1.000
_cell.angle_alpha   90.00
_cell.angle_beta   90.00
_cell.angle_gamma   90.00
#
_symmetry.space_group_name_H-M   'P 1'
#
loop_
_entity.id
_entity.type
_entity.pdbx_description
1 polymer ?
#
loop_
_entity_poly.entity_id
_entity_poly.type
_entity_poly.pdbx_seq_one_letter_code
_entity_poly.pdbx_strand_id
1 'polypeptide(L)'
;MSITKFPPELFIKICTFLPPADLFTLSQVCRKFRGYLFAPNSLSTQQIWRESRLKFIPNETIPPPEGMSEEKYVELLMMERGCQICKHAKKCEIYWQFEIRCCEKCLKNKTIERFKLTIEMKYPLELINILPYTEYKYSKYYWIDQIYLAYNQYYGLSKENLQSWLDDKKPKFHSIMKYVAQRKPIILCPFYPDWFSSPIFPPLLNRRWCDGLYLKSRNWENRIDNNYVENIPQLIQFQIQKLEKQSTFCSQVNIKNNLHSKYSPHKHSDELKRNDFVKTKDKFNMKVKNFKKNKLVQRYG
;
A
#
# COMPACT_ATOMS: atom_id res chain seq x y z
N MET A 1 23.49 -22.92 32.50
CA MET A 1 22.65 -23.85 31.69
C MET A 1 22.19 -23.11 30.43
N SER A 2 22.42 -23.64 29.23
CA SER A 2 22.02 -22.94 27.99
C SER A 2 20.54 -23.19 27.68
N ILE A 3 19.75 -22.13 27.54
CA ILE A 3 18.31 -22.20 27.22
C ILE A 3 18.02 -22.92 25.89
N THR A 4 19.02 -23.05 25.01
CA THR A 4 18.90 -23.77 23.73
C THR A 4 18.71 -25.28 23.89
N LYS A 5 19.02 -25.83 25.08
CA LYS A 5 18.85 -27.25 25.44
C LYS A 5 17.47 -27.59 26.00
N PHE A 6 16.59 -26.59 26.20
CA PHE A 6 15.22 -26.87 26.65
C PHE A 6 14.42 -27.64 25.59
N PRO A 7 13.53 -28.55 26.01
CA PRO A 7 12.47 -29.08 25.15
C PRO A 7 11.70 -27.94 24.46
N PRO A 8 11.39 -28.07 23.16
CA PRO A 8 10.65 -27.05 22.40
C PRO A 8 9.33 -26.63 23.08
N GLU A 9 8.64 -27.56 23.71
CA GLU A 9 7.34 -27.37 24.35
C GLU A 9 7.45 -26.44 25.57
N LEU A 10 8.50 -26.63 26.39
CA LEU A 10 8.77 -25.76 27.53
C LEU A 10 9.17 -24.36 27.08
N PHE A 11 9.97 -24.25 26.02
CA PHE A 11 10.32 -22.95 25.44
C PHE A 11 9.08 -22.20 24.94
N ILE A 12 8.20 -22.87 24.19
CA ILE A 12 6.93 -22.30 23.71
C ILE A 12 6.08 -21.81 24.88
N LYS A 13 5.96 -22.62 25.94
CA LYS A 13 5.21 -22.25 27.14
C LYS A 13 5.82 -21.03 27.85
N ILE A 14 7.14 -20.90 27.90
CA ILE A 14 7.78 -19.68 28.45
C ILE A 14 7.42 -18.46 27.60
N CYS A 15 7.43 -18.60 26.27
CA CYS A 15 7.15 -17.50 25.35
C CYS A 15 5.73 -16.92 25.52
N THR A 16 4.73 -17.73 25.90
CA THR A 16 3.36 -17.21 26.14
C THR A 16 3.30 -16.24 27.33
N PHE A 17 4.31 -16.23 28.20
CA PHE A 17 4.39 -15.31 29.34
C PHE A 17 5.21 -14.06 29.07
N LEU A 18 5.77 -13.88 27.87
CA LEU A 18 6.61 -12.73 27.52
C LEU A 18 5.80 -11.66 26.79
N PRO A 19 6.10 -10.36 26.97
CA PRO A 19 5.52 -9.30 26.17
C PRO A 19 6.01 -9.37 24.72
N PRO A 20 5.23 -8.82 23.76
CA PRO A 20 5.61 -8.83 22.35
C PRO A 20 7.02 -8.33 22.05
N ALA A 21 7.45 -7.24 22.68
CA ALA A 21 8.78 -6.67 22.49
C ALA A 21 9.91 -7.65 22.82
N ASP A 22 9.72 -8.46 23.87
CA ASP A 22 10.69 -9.47 24.27
C ASP A 22 10.68 -10.66 23.30
N LEU A 23 9.51 -11.06 22.79
CA LEU A 23 9.42 -12.10 21.76
C LEU A 23 10.16 -11.71 20.48
N PHE A 24 10.00 -10.46 20.04
CA PHE A 24 10.77 -9.95 18.90
C PHE A 24 12.27 -9.92 19.18
N THR A 25 12.68 -9.54 20.40
CA THR A 25 14.10 -9.55 20.78
C THR A 25 14.64 -10.98 20.82
N LEU A 26 13.90 -11.91 21.41
CA LEU A 26 14.25 -13.32 21.52
C LEU A 26 14.39 -13.99 20.16
N SER A 27 13.54 -13.62 19.19
CA SER A 27 13.63 -14.11 17.82
C SER A 27 14.92 -13.71 17.08
N GLN A 28 15.63 -12.69 17.58
CA GLN A 28 16.90 -12.23 17.00
C GLN A 28 18.12 -12.90 17.65
N VAL A 29 17.94 -13.60 18.78
CA VAL A 29 19.04 -14.22 19.54
C VAL A 29 19.63 -15.42 18.80
N CYS A 30 18.81 -16.31 18.25
CA CYS A 30 19.30 -17.47 17.49
C CYS A 30 18.28 -17.98 16.46
N ARG A 31 18.78 -18.73 15.47
CA ARG A 31 17.95 -19.32 14.39
C ARG A 31 16.86 -20.25 14.92
N LYS A 32 17.14 -21.00 16.00
CA LYS A 32 16.18 -21.91 16.63
C LYS A 32 14.97 -21.16 17.19
N PHE A 33 15.21 -20.08 17.94
CA PHE A 33 14.13 -19.24 18.49
C PHE A 33 13.36 -18.52 17.40
N ARG A 34 14.06 -18.02 16.38
CA ARG A 34 13.41 -17.47 15.19
C ARG A 34 12.46 -18.49 14.55
N GLY A 35 12.90 -19.73 14.38
CA GLY A 35 12.09 -20.80 13.81
C GLY A 35 10.80 -21.09 14.60
N TYR A 36 10.85 -20.98 15.94
CA TYR A 36 9.66 -21.16 16.78
C TYR A 36 8.73 -19.94 16.79
N LEU A 37 9.28 -18.73 16.70
CA LEU A 37 8.52 -17.48 16.84
C LEU A 37 8.03 -16.90 15.50
N PHE A 38 8.61 -17.31 14.36
CA PHE A 38 8.31 -16.76 13.03
C PHE A 38 7.94 -17.86 12.02
N ALA A 39 7.10 -18.81 12.45
CA ALA A 39 6.44 -19.77 11.57
C ALA A 39 4.96 -19.38 11.37
N PRO A 40 4.61 -18.56 10.36
CA PRO A 40 3.28 -17.96 10.24
C PRO A 40 2.15 -18.99 10.10
N ASN A 41 2.44 -20.18 9.55
CA ASN A 41 1.46 -21.25 9.39
C ASN A 41 1.39 -22.21 10.59
N SER A 42 2.24 -22.03 11.61
CA SER A 42 2.27 -22.89 12.80
C SER A 42 1.22 -22.45 13.81
N LEU A 43 0.32 -23.35 14.18
CA LEU A 43 -0.69 -23.12 15.23
C LEU A 43 -0.04 -22.70 16.55
N SER A 44 1.05 -23.35 16.94
CA SER A 44 1.77 -23.03 18.18
C SER A 44 2.34 -21.62 18.15
N THR A 45 2.91 -21.20 17.01
CA THR A 45 3.44 -19.84 16.86
C THR A 45 2.33 -18.80 16.95
N GLN A 46 1.20 -19.03 16.26
CA GLN A 46 0.04 -18.14 16.34
C GLN A 46 -0.49 -18.03 17.78
N GLN A 47 -0.53 -19.14 18.51
CA GLN A 47 -0.95 -19.17 19.90
C GLN A 47 -0.02 -18.36 20.82
N ILE A 48 1.30 -18.46 20.65
CA ILE A 48 2.27 -17.65 21.43
C ILE A 48 1.97 -16.16 21.29
N TRP A 49 1.83 -15.68 20.05
CA TRP A 49 1.58 -14.26 19.79
C TRP A 49 0.21 -13.81 20.27
N ARG A 50 -0.82 -14.65 20.10
CA ARG A 50 -2.17 -14.38 20.61
C ARG A 50 -2.20 -14.24 22.13
N GLU A 51 -1.64 -15.21 22.86
CA GLU A 51 -1.61 -15.19 24.32
C GLU A 51 -0.80 -14.00 24.85
N SER A 52 0.37 -13.74 24.25
CA SER A 52 1.20 -12.57 24.56
C SER A 52 0.42 -11.27 24.33
N ARG A 53 -0.26 -11.13 23.19
CA ARG A 53 -1.09 -9.95 22.89
C ARG A 53 -2.19 -9.74 23.90
N LEU A 54 -3.00 -10.78 24.17
CA LEU A 54 -4.14 -10.66 25.08
C LEU A 54 -3.70 -10.32 26.51
N LYS A 55 -2.53 -10.83 26.93
CA LYS A 55 -1.98 -10.57 28.25
C LYS A 55 -1.36 -9.17 28.40
N PHE A 56 -0.62 -8.71 27.40
CA PHE A 56 0.21 -7.49 27.50
C PHE A 56 -0.38 -6.28 26.75
N ILE A 57 -1.42 -6.48 25.93
CA ILE A 57 -2.17 -5.44 25.23
C ILE A 57 -3.68 -5.66 25.50
N PRO A 58 -4.14 -5.58 26.75
CA PRO A 58 -5.49 -5.99 27.14
C PRO A 58 -6.61 -5.15 26.49
N ASN A 59 -6.29 -3.92 26.07
CA ASN A 59 -7.24 -3.04 25.37
C ASN A 59 -7.48 -3.46 23.92
N GLU A 60 -6.64 -4.35 23.35
CA GLU A 60 -6.78 -4.82 21.99
C GLU A 60 -7.51 -6.18 21.95
N THR A 61 -8.83 -6.11 22.04
CA THR A 61 -9.72 -7.30 22.05
C THR A 61 -10.09 -7.78 20.65
N ILE A 62 -9.97 -6.91 19.63
CA ILE A 62 -10.27 -7.26 18.24
C ILE A 62 -9.21 -8.26 17.74
N PRO A 63 -9.60 -9.38 17.12
CA PRO A 63 -8.65 -10.33 16.53
C PRO A 63 -7.99 -9.76 15.27
N PRO A 64 -6.90 -10.39 14.76
CA PRO A 64 -6.36 -10.06 13.46
C PRO A 64 -7.42 -10.12 12.35
N PRO A 65 -7.30 -9.30 11.29
CA PRO A 65 -8.14 -9.46 10.10
C PRO A 65 -7.89 -10.82 9.44
N GLU A 66 -8.87 -11.30 8.70
CA GLU A 66 -8.78 -12.57 7.98
C GLU A 66 -7.54 -12.61 7.06
N GLY A 67 -6.77 -13.70 7.13
CA GLY A 67 -5.53 -13.86 6.37
C GLY A 67 -4.28 -13.22 6.99
N MET A 68 -4.40 -12.49 8.10
CA MET A 68 -3.25 -11.94 8.84
C MET A 68 -2.85 -12.83 10.02
N SER A 69 -1.56 -13.14 10.11
CA SER A 69 -0.99 -13.81 11.29
C SER A 69 -0.98 -12.90 12.53
N GLU A 70 -1.12 -13.49 13.71
CA GLU A 70 -0.97 -12.80 15.01
C GLU A 70 0.38 -12.10 15.15
N GLU A 71 1.47 -12.68 14.64
CA GLU A 71 2.80 -12.04 14.63
C GLU A 71 2.79 -10.69 13.91
N LYS A 72 2.38 -10.67 12.63
CA LYS A 72 2.24 -9.45 11.83
C LYS A 72 1.27 -8.46 12.46
N TYR A 73 0.16 -8.97 13.01
CA TYR A 73 -0.83 -8.15 13.69
C TYR A 73 -0.24 -7.43 14.91
N VAL A 74 0.50 -8.16 15.76
CA VAL A 74 1.21 -7.63 16.91
C VAL A 74 2.32 -6.66 16.48
N GLU A 75 3.04 -6.95 15.39
CA GLU A 75 4.03 -6.03 14.84
C GLU A 75 3.43 -4.66 14.52
N LEU A 76 2.22 -4.63 13.93
CA LEU A 76 1.50 -3.39 13.64
C LEU A 76 1.08 -2.66 14.92
N LEU A 77 0.75 -3.38 16.00
CA LEU A 77 0.34 -2.77 17.27
C LEU A 77 1.49 -2.10 18.02
N MET A 78 2.73 -2.56 17.86
CA MET A 78 3.90 -2.05 18.58
C MET A 78 4.26 -0.61 18.19
N MET A 79 3.86 0.35 19.02
CA MET A 79 4.06 1.78 18.78
C MET A 79 5.53 2.21 18.88
N GLU A 80 6.32 1.52 19.69
CA GLU A 80 7.73 1.79 19.96
C GLU A 80 8.62 1.60 18.72
N ARG A 81 8.18 0.81 17.73
CA ARG A 81 8.89 0.62 16.45
C ARG A 81 8.74 1.80 15.48
N GLY A 82 7.80 2.72 15.75
CA GLY A 82 7.56 3.89 14.92
C GLY A 82 7.05 3.54 13.51
N CYS A 83 7.40 4.38 12.53
CA CYS A 83 6.98 4.22 11.14
C CYS A 83 7.70 3.05 10.47
N GLN A 84 6.97 2.10 9.88
CA GLN A 84 7.59 0.97 9.18
C GLN A 84 8.33 1.37 7.89
N ILE A 85 8.07 2.56 7.35
CA ILE A 85 8.70 3.05 6.11
C ILE A 85 9.95 3.87 6.41
N CYS A 86 9.80 5.00 7.11
CA CYS A 86 10.94 5.89 7.37
C CYS A 86 11.72 5.56 8.64
N LYS A 87 11.21 4.70 9.53
CA LYS A 87 11.84 4.29 10.80
C LYS A 87 12.14 5.43 11.80
N HIS A 88 11.94 6.70 11.45
CA HIS A 88 12.27 7.85 12.31
C HIS A 88 11.06 8.43 13.05
N ALA A 89 9.88 8.40 12.42
CA ALA A 89 8.69 9.03 13.00
C ALA A 89 8.08 8.17 14.11
N LYS A 90 7.89 8.77 15.29
CA LYS A 90 7.18 8.13 16.42
C LYS A 90 5.66 8.25 16.31
N LYS A 91 5.14 9.36 15.78
CA LYS A 91 3.71 9.55 15.53
C LYS A 91 3.29 8.80 14.27
N CYS A 92 2.67 7.63 14.44
CA CYS A 92 2.21 6.77 13.35
C CYS A 92 0.82 6.24 13.64
N GLU A 93 0.07 6.01 12.57
CA GLU A 93 -1.21 5.32 12.59
C GLU A 93 -1.07 3.97 11.90
N ILE A 94 -1.96 3.03 12.25
CA ILE A 94 -2.09 1.77 11.52
C ILE A 94 -3.16 1.96 10.45
N TYR A 95 -2.79 1.75 9.19
CA TYR A 95 -3.69 1.73 8.06
C TYR A 95 -4.02 0.27 7.74
N TRP A 96 -5.03 -0.26 8.41
CA TRP A 96 -5.41 -1.69 8.36
C TRP A 96 -5.67 -2.20 6.94
N GLN A 97 -6.29 -1.39 6.10
CA GLN A 97 -6.53 -1.69 4.69
C GLN A 97 -5.26 -1.89 3.85
N PHE A 98 -4.14 -1.38 4.34
CA PHE A 98 -2.82 -1.47 3.70
C PHE A 98 -1.83 -2.33 4.52
N GLU A 99 -2.28 -2.86 5.67
CA GLU A 99 -1.49 -3.66 6.60
C GLU A 99 -0.14 -3.00 6.96
N ILE A 100 -0.16 -1.68 7.19
CA ILE A 100 1.05 -0.88 7.44
C ILE A 100 0.84 0.12 8.59
N ARG A 101 1.83 0.22 9.47
CA ARG A 101 1.98 1.34 10.41
C ARG A 101 2.92 2.37 9.81
N CYS A 102 2.42 3.57 9.51
CA CYS A 102 3.28 4.64 9.00
C CYS A 102 2.85 6.02 9.48
N CYS A 103 3.75 6.98 9.32
CA CYS A 103 3.43 8.39 9.57
C CYS A 103 2.70 9.00 8.39
N GLU A 104 2.01 10.12 8.63
CA GLU A 104 1.21 10.83 7.62
C GLU A 104 2.03 11.19 6.36
N LYS A 105 3.28 11.60 6.52
CA LYS A 105 4.18 11.89 5.39
C LYS A 105 4.41 10.67 4.51
N CYS A 106 4.67 9.51 5.13
CA CYS A 106 4.86 8.27 4.38
C CYS A 106 3.56 7.78 3.72
N LEU A 107 2.41 7.94 4.39
CA LEU A 107 1.11 7.64 3.78
C LEU A 107 0.89 8.46 2.51
N LYS A 108 1.06 9.79 2.59
CA LYS A 108 0.91 10.70 1.45
C LYS A 108 1.82 10.30 0.27
N ASN A 109 3.07 9.96 0.56
CA ASN A 109 4.04 9.57 -0.47
C ASN A 109 3.75 8.20 -1.10
N LYS A 110 3.04 7.32 -0.40
CA LYS A 110 2.75 5.95 -0.83
C LYS A 110 1.31 5.73 -1.26
N THR A 111 0.51 6.78 -1.30
CA THR A 111 -0.87 6.72 -1.74
C THR A 111 -1.13 7.63 -2.92
N ILE A 112 -2.14 7.28 -3.69
CA ILE A 112 -2.59 8.05 -4.85
C ILE A 112 -4.11 8.21 -4.82
N GLU A 113 -4.55 9.40 -5.17
CA GLU A 113 -5.95 9.78 -5.17
C GLU A 113 -6.74 9.08 -6.29
N ARG A 114 -7.99 8.73 -6.02
CA ARG A 114 -8.93 8.13 -6.99
C ARG A 114 -9.01 8.92 -8.29
N PHE A 115 -9.19 10.23 -8.21
CA PHE A 115 -9.35 11.08 -9.39
C PHE A 115 -8.16 10.93 -10.35
N LYS A 116 -6.95 10.96 -9.80
CA LYS A 116 -5.71 10.78 -10.57
C LYS A 116 -5.63 9.40 -11.23
N LEU A 117 -6.03 8.35 -10.52
CA LEU A 117 -6.06 6.98 -11.08
C LEU A 117 -7.04 6.88 -12.26
N THR A 118 -8.24 7.44 -12.12
CA THR A 118 -9.33 7.24 -13.09
C THR A 118 -9.24 8.19 -14.28
N ILE A 119 -8.89 9.46 -14.06
CA ILE A 119 -8.92 10.50 -15.10
C ILE A 119 -7.55 10.65 -15.78
N GLU A 120 -6.49 10.84 -15.00
CA GLU A 120 -5.15 11.09 -15.56
C GLU A 120 -4.50 9.78 -16.06
N MET A 121 -4.52 8.74 -15.22
CA MET A 121 -3.82 7.48 -15.52
C MET A 121 -4.68 6.46 -16.26
N LYS A 122 -6.01 6.68 -16.30
CA LYS A 122 -7.01 5.86 -16.98
C LYS A 122 -7.01 4.39 -16.54
N TYR A 123 -6.93 4.14 -15.23
CA TYR A 123 -7.11 2.80 -14.68
C TYR A 123 -8.57 2.33 -14.82
N PRO A 124 -8.82 1.02 -15.08
CA PRO A 124 -10.17 0.47 -15.19
C PRO A 124 -10.99 0.68 -13.90
N LEU A 125 -12.20 1.22 -14.03
CA LEU A 125 -13.05 1.55 -12.89
C LEU A 125 -13.44 0.31 -12.06
N GLU A 126 -13.71 -0.81 -12.73
CA GLU A 126 -14.04 -2.09 -12.09
C GLU A 126 -12.93 -2.57 -11.14
N LEU A 127 -11.66 -2.37 -11.50
CA LEU A 127 -10.52 -2.67 -10.64
C LEU A 127 -10.45 -1.68 -9.46
N ILE A 128 -10.48 -0.38 -9.74
CA ILE A 128 -10.34 0.65 -8.69
C ILE A 128 -11.49 0.60 -7.67
N ASN A 129 -12.67 0.13 -8.08
CA ASN A 129 -13.84 0.02 -7.20
C ASN A 129 -13.75 -1.11 -6.18
N ILE A 130 -13.01 -2.17 -6.45
CA ILE A 130 -12.87 -3.29 -5.52
C ILE A 130 -11.69 -3.15 -4.57
N LEU A 131 -10.70 -2.30 -4.89
CA LEU A 131 -9.47 -2.18 -4.11
C LEU A 131 -9.70 -1.52 -2.75
N PRO A 132 -8.98 -1.97 -1.70
CA PRO A 132 -8.98 -1.30 -0.40
C PRO A 132 -8.47 0.14 -0.52
N TYR A 133 -9.02 1.03 0.30
CA TYR A 133 -8.69 2.45 0.27
C TYR A 133 -8.75 3.07 1.66
N THR A 134 -8.08 4.21 1.82
CA THR A 134 -8.30 5.12 2.94
C THR A 134 -9.11 6.31 2.50
N GLU A 135 -9.97 6.80 3.38
CA GLU A 135 -10.69 8.05 3.15
C GLU A 135 -9.95 9.18 3.83
N TYR A 136 -9.74 10.26 3.08
CA TYR A 136 -9.26 11.50 3.64
C TYR A 136 -10.08 12.66 3.05
N LYS A 137 -10.72 13.44 3.94
CA LYS A 137 -11.74 14.44 3.59
C LYS A 137 -12.85 13.81 2.72
N TYR A 138 -12.94 14.23 1.46
CA TYR A 138 -13.96 13.80 0.50
C TYR A 138 -13.41 12.89 -0.60
N SER A 139 -12.18 12.38 -0.44
CA SER A 139 -11.51 11.59 -1.48
C SER A 139 -10.98 10.26 -0.97
N LYS A 140 -10.87 9.31 -1.90
CA LYS A 140 -10.35 7.96 -1.67
C LYS A 140 -8.91 7.89 -2.14
N TYR A 141 -8.05 7.37 -1.28
CA TYR A 141 -6.63 7.20 -1.52
C TYR A 141 -6.29 5.72 -1.48
N TYR A 142 -5.50 5.28 -2.44
CA TYR A 142 -5.15 3.88 -2.65
C TYR A 142 -3.65 3.68 -2.51
N TRP A 143 -3.23 2.55 -1.96
CA TRP A 143 -1.80 2.24 -1.84
C TRP A 143 -1.18 1.93 -3.19
N ILE A 144 -0.11 2.64 -3.55
CA ILE A 144 0.50 2.56 -4.88
C ILE A 144 0.93 1.13 -5.21
N ASP A 145 1.61 0.44 -4.27
CA ASP A 145 2.12 -0.92 -4.52
C ASP A 145 0.98 -1.93 -4.70
N GLN A 146 -0.14 -1.78 -3.97
CA GLN A 146 -1.29 -2.67 -4.08
C GLN A 146 -2.00 -2.49 -5.43
N ILE A 147 -2.17 -1.24 -5.88
CA ILE A 147 -2.72 -0.93 -7.20
C ILE A 147 -1.84 -1.54 -8.29
N TYR A 148 -0.52 -1.35 -8.19
CA TYR A 148 0.42 -1.88 -9.17
C TYR A 148 0.34 -3.40 -9.29
N LEU A 149 0.37 -4.11 -8.16
CA LEU A 149 0.25 -5.57 -8.12
C LEU A 149 -1.09 -6.04 -8.70
N ALA A 150 -2.19 -5.41 -8.27
CA ALA A 150 -3.53 -5.77 -8.74
C ALA A 150 -3.71 -5.48 -10.24
N TYR A 151 -3.17 -4.36 -10.73
CA TYR A 151 -3.25 -3.99 -12.14
C TYR A 151 -2.42 -4.91 -13.04
N ASN A 152 -1.22 -5.33 -12.60
CA ASN A 152 -0.42 -6.29 -13.34
C ASN A 152 -1.11 -7.66 -13.44
N GLN A 153 -1.76 -8.11 -12.37
CA GLN A 153 -2.57 -9.32 -12.40
C GLN A 153 -3.75 -9.15 -13.34
N TYR A 154 -4.52 -8.07 -13.19
CA TYR A 154 -5.66 -7.73 -14.02
C TYR A 154 -5.31 -7.70 -15.52
N TYR A 155 -4.22 -7.04 -15.90
CA TYR A 155 -3.81 -6.90 -17.30
C TYR A 155 -3.25 -8.19 -17.91
N GLY A 156 -2.75 -9.10 -17.07
CA GLY A 156 -2.26 -10.41 -17.50
C GLY A 156 -3.38 -11.42 -17.79
N LEU A 157 -4.64 -11.12 -17.47
CA LEU A 157 -5.77 -12.03 -17.63
C LEU A 157 -6.41 -11.91 -19.02
N SER A 158 -6.96 -13.03 -19.49
CA SER A 158 -7.88 -13.02 -20.64
C SER A 158 -9.24 -12.44 -20.23
N LYS A 159 -10.05 -12.02 -21.21
CA LYS A 159 -11.37 -11.42 -20.94
C LYS A 159 -12.30 -12.37 -20.21
N GLU A 160 -12.20 -13.66 -20.50
CA GLU A 160 -13.04 -14.72 -19.93
C GLU A 160 -12.73 -14.93 -18.44
N ASN A 161 -11.46 -14.77 -18.05
CA ASN A 161 -11.01 -14.97 -16.66
C ASN A 161 -11.11 -13.71 -15.81
N LEU A 162 -11.33 -12.55 -16.42
CA LEU A 162 -11.34 -11.26 -15.74
C LEU A 162 -12.44 -11.17 -14.69
N GLN A 163 -13.67 -11.54 -15.07
CA GLN A 163 -14.81 -11.47 -14.17
C GLN A 163 -14.63 -12.43 -12.98
N SER A 164 -14.19 -13.66 -13.24
CA SER A 164 -13.91 -14.65 -12.20
C SER A 164 -12.84 -14.15 -11.21
N TRP A 165 -11.79 -13.48 -11.70
CA TRP A 165 -10.77 -12.89 -10.84
C TRP A 165 -11.33 -11.75 -9.98
N LEU A 166 -12.15 -10.86 -10.55
CA LEU A 166 -12.81 -9.79 -9.80
C LEU A 166 -13.71 -10.38 -8.70
N ASP A 167 -14.45 -11.44 -9.02
CA ASP A 167 -15.36 -12.13 -8.10
C ASP A 167 -14.62 -12.85 -6.96
N ASP A 168 -13.40 -13.36 -7.18
CA ASP A 168 -12.53 -13.89 -6.12
C ASP A 168 -11.98 -12.79 -5.20
N LYS A 169 -11.58 -11.64 -5.77
CA LYS A 169 -10.90 -10.57 -5.02
C LYS A 169 -11.86 -9.69 -4.22
N LYS A 170 -13.01 -9.38 -4.80
CA LYS A 170 -14.03 -8.50 -4.20
C LYS A 170 -14.41 -8.89 -2.76
N PRO A 171 -14.74 -10.16 -2.42
CA PRO A 171 -15.09 -10.53 -1.05
C PRO A 171 -13.91 -10.36 -0.08
N LYS A 172 -12.68 -10.67 -0.50
CA LYS A 172 -11.47 -10.48 0.32
C LYS A 172 -11.25 -9.00 0.66
N PHE A 173 -11.28 -8.13 -0.33
CA PHE A 173 -11.13 -6.69 -0.11
C PHE A 173 -12.31 -6.08 0.66
N HIS A 174 -13.53 -6.59 0.45
CA HIS A 174 -14.69 -6.18 1.23
C HIS A 174 -14.54 -6.56 2.71
N SER A 175 -14.05 -7.77 3.02
CA SER A 175 -13.75 -8.22 4.39
C SER A 175 -12.75 -7.29 5.08
N ILE A 176 -11.67 -6.90 4.38
CA ILE A 176 -10.70 -5.91 4.86
C ILE A 176 -11.38 -4.57 5.18
N MET A 177 -12.20 -4.04 4.27
CA MET A 177 -12.86 -2.75 4.48
C MET A 177 -13.90 -2.81 5.61
N LYS A 178 -14.60 -3.93 5.78
CA LYS A 178 -15.49 -4.18 6.93
C LYS A 178 -14.71 -4.16 8.24
N TYR A 179 -13.55 -4.80 8.27
CA TYR A 179 -12.65 -4.78 9.43
C TYR A 179 -12.19 -3.35 9.78
N VAL A 180 -11.83 -2.55 8.77
CA VAL A 180 -11.48 -1.14 8.96
C VAL A 180 -12.65 -0.34 9.53
N ALA A 181 -13.87 -0.58 9.04
CA ALA A 181 -15.08 0.10 9.52
C ALA A 181 -15.37 -0.20 11.00
N GLN A 182 -15.17 -1.45 11.43
CA GLN A 182 -15.31 -1.84 12.85
C GLN A 182 -14.33 -1.12 13.78
N ARG A 183 -13.17 -0.72 13.25
CA ARG A 183 -12.12 -0.01 13.98
C ARG A 183 -12.20 1.50 13.91
N LYS A 184 -13.05 2.07 13.05
CA LYS A 184 -13.26 3.52 13.06
C LYS A 184 -13.89 3.86 14.42
N PRO A 185 -13.30 4.79 15.21
CA PRO A 185 -13.97 5.25 16.42
C PRO A 185 -15.34 5.77 16.00
N ILE A 186 -16.39 5.39 16.73
CA ILE A 186 -17.71 6.01 16.57
C ILE A 186 -17.48 7.49 16.87
N ILE A 187 -17.37 8.30 15.82
CA ILE A 187 -17.39 9.74 15.95
C ILE A 187 -18.84 10.03 16.36
N LEU A 188 -19.08 10.15 17.66
CA LEU A 188 -20.17 10.98 18.14
C LEU A 188 -19.88 12.36 17.56
N CYS A 189 -20.50 12.69 16.43
CA CYS A 189 -20.50 14.05 15.93
C CYS A 189 -21.00 14.93 17.08
N PRO A 190 -20.24 15.95 17.52
CA PRO A 190 -20.78 16.94 18.43
C PRO A 190 -21.71 17.82 17.59
N PHE A 191 -22.92 17.31 17.32
CA PHE A 191 -24.07 18.20 17.24
C PHE A 191 -24.29 18.70 18.66
N TYR A 192 -23.69 19.85 18.98
CA TYR A 192 -24.20 20.67 20.08
C TYR A 192 -25.65 21.02 19.74
N PRO A 193 -26.58 20.68 20.63
CA PRO A 193 -27.29 21.73 21.31
C PRO A 193 -27.05 21.65 22.83
N ASP A 194 -26.81 22.82 23.38
CA ASP A 194 -26.77 23.19 24.79
C ASP A 194 -27.60 22.29 25.71
N TRP A 195 -26.95 21.65 26.69
CA TRP A 195 -27.46 21.46 28.05
C TRP A 195 -26.28 21.37 29.02
N PHE A 196 -25.90 22.54 29.54
CA PHE A 196 -25.30 22.64 30.86
C PHE A 196 -26.19 21.92 31.87
N SER A 197 -25.63 20.93 32.57
CA SER A 197 -25.76 20.67 34.01
C SER A 197 -25.79 19.18 34.33
N SER A 198 -24.62 18.57 34.52
CA SER A 198 -24.38 17.68 35.67
C SER A 198 -22.91 17.25 35.75
N PRO A 199 -22.25 17.36 36.93
CA PRO A 199 -20.83 17.11 37.09
C PRO A 199 -20.58 15.70 37.64
N ILE A 200 -20.65 14.66 36.81
CA ILE A 200 -20.21 13.32 37.26
C ILE A 200 -19.56 12.56 36.09
N PHE A 201 -18.27 12.80 35.85
CA PHE A 201 -17.38 11.78 35.26
C PHE A 201 -15.95 11.95 35.81
N PRO A 202 -15.29 10.89 36.32
CA PRO A 202 -13.97 11.00 36.91
C PRO A 202 -12.86 11.11 35.84
N PRO A 203 -11.73 11.79 36.16
CA PRO A 203 -10.76 12.25 35.17
C PRO A 203 -9.64 11.24 34.92
N LEU A 204 -9.91 10.11 34.25
CA LEU A 204 -8.83 9.24 33.74
C LEU A 204 -9.18 8.64 32.37
N LEU A 205 -9.64 9.48 31.45
CA LEU A 205 -9.64 9.17 30.02
C LEU A 205 -8.34 9.68 29.40
N ASN A 206 -7.62 8.74 28.80
CA ASN A 206 -6.32 8.84 28.18
C ASN A 206 -6.27 9.98 27.14
N ARG A 207 -5.84 11.18 27.55
CA ARG A 207 -5.65 12.40 26.71
C ARG A 207 -4.97 12.11 25.37
N ARG A 208 -4.10 11.09 25.34
CA ARG A 208 -3.27 10.72 24.19
C ARG A 208 -4.03 10.18 22.97
N TRP A 209 -5.24 9.65 23.13
CA TRP A 209 -6.04 9.12 22.02
C TRP A 209 -6.93 10.20 21.40
N CYS A 210 -7.49 11.10 22.22
CA CYS A 210 -8.32 12.21 21.74
C CYS A 210 -7.50 13.27 20.97
N ASP A 211 -6.26 13.51 21.39
CA ASP A 211 -5.37 14.47 20.71
C ASP A 211 -5.06 14.05 19.25
N GLY A 212 -5.05 12.74 18.96
CA GLY A 212 -4.81 12.21 17.61
C GLY A 212 -5.89 12.57 16.58
N LEU A 213 -7.16 12.56 17.01
CA LEU A 213 -8.30 12.85 16.14
C LEU A 213 -8.48 14.35 15.87
N TYR A 214 -8.21 15.21 16.87
CA TYR A 214 -8.32 16.66 16.73
C TYR A 214 -7.18 17.24 15.86
N LEU A 215 -5.99 16.63 15.88
CA LEU A 215 -4.86 16.99 15.00
C LEU A 215 -5.05 16.55 13.53
N LYS A 216 -6.03 15.69 13.24
CA LYS A 216 -6.28 15.10 11.90
C LYS A 216 -6.75 16.11 10.86
N SER A 217 -7.35 17.23 11.31
CA SER A 217 -7.82 18.31 10.41
C SER A 217 -6.73 19.31 10.04
N ARG A 218 -5.80 19.61 10.96
CA ARG A 218 -4.89 20.77 10.83
C ARG A 218 -3.58 20.50 10.08
N ASN A 219 -3.09 19.25 10.06
CA ASN A 219 -1.75 18.95 9.54
C ASN A 219 -1.67 18.66 8.04
N TRP A 220 -2.80 18.43 7.37
CA TRP A 220 -2.79 18.13 5.93
C TRP A 220 -2.63 19.37 5.04
N GLU A 221 -2.87 20.56 5.58
CA GLU A 221 -2.91 21.81 4.82
C GLU A 221 -1.55 22.51 4.71
N ASN A 222 -0.50 22.03 5.38
CA ASN A 222 0.81 22.68 5.33
C ASN A 222 1.93 21.70 4.98
N ARG A 223 2.11 21.46 3.67
CA ARG A 223 3.41 21.29 2.97
C ARG A 223 3.20 20.67 1.58
N ILE A 224 3.28 21.52 0.55
CA ILE A 224 3.66 21.10 -0.80
C ILE A 224 5.17 20.86 -0.75
N ASP A 225 5.62 19.64 -0.48
CA ASP A 225 7.04 19.28 -0.49
C ASP A 225 7.39 18.47 -1.75
N ASN A 226 8.46 18.91 -2.42
CA ASN A 226 9.04 18.46 -3.69
C ASN A 226 9.51 16.98 -3.77
N ASN A 227 8.98 16.07 -2.94
CA ASN A 227 9.38 14.65 -2.90
C ASN A 227 8.69 13.78 -3.97
N TYR A 228 7.96 14.39 -4.91
CA TYR A 228 7.48 13.70 -6.12
C TYR A 228 8.65 13.05 -6.89
N VAL A 229 9.86 13.63 -6.80
CA VAL A 229 11.02 13.31 -7.63
C VAL A 229 11.59 11.90 -7.41
N GLU A 230 11.46 11.29 -6.22
CA GLU A 230 12.08 9.98 -5.95
C GLU A 230 11.34 8.78 -6.59
N ASN A 231 10.04 8.92 -6.86
CA ASN A 231 9.24 7.86 -7.52
C ASN A 231 9.04 8.09 -9.03
N ILE A 232 9.50 9.23 -9.57
CA ILE A 232 9.46 9.51 -11.02
C ILE A 232 10.17 8.41 -11.83
N PRO A 233 11.36 7.90 -11.46
CA PRO A 233 12.03 6.88 -12.27
C PRO A 233 11.22 5.60 -12.40
N GLN A 234 10.53 5.17 -11.33
CA GLN A 234 9.68 3.98 -11.35
C GLN A 234 8.41 4.19 -12.18
N LEU A 235 7.80 5.38 -12.10
CA LEU A 235 6.65 5.76 -12.90
C LEU A 235 6.99 5.95 -14.39
N ILE A 236 8.18 6.48 -14.71
CA ILE A 236 8.69 6.60 -16.07
C ILE A 236 8.97 5.20 -16.64
N GLN A 237 9.67 4.34 -15.89
CA GLN A 237 9.95 2.97 -16.32
C GLN A 237 8.66 2.18 -16.57
N PHE A 238 7.64 2.40 -15.74
CA PHE A 238 6.30 1.86 -15.93
C PHE A 238 5.63 2.37 -17.22
N GLN A 239 5.70 3.68 -17.48
CA GLN A 239 5.12 4.25 -18.69
C GLN A 239 5.84 3.77 -19.96
N ILE A 240 7.17 3.58 -19.88
CA ILE A 240 7.96 2.97 -20.95
C ILE A 240 7.50 1.53 -21.21
N GLN A 241 7.41 0.69 -20.17
CA GLN A 241 6.93 -0.69 -20.30
C GLN A 241 5.49 -0.78 -20.84
N LYS A 242 4.62 0.15 -20.42
CA LYS A 242 3.25 0.25 -20.93
C LYS A 242 3.22 0.56 -22.42
N LEU A 243 4.05 1.50 -22.88
CA LEU A 243 4.15 1.88 -24.29
C LEU A 243 4.79 0.77 -25.15
N GLU A 244 5.80 0.07 -24.64
CA GLU A 244 6.47 -1.06 -25.32
C GLU A 244 5.54 -2.28 -25.48
N LYS A 245 4.68 -2.55 -24.50
CA LYS A 245 3.68 -3.62 -24.59
C LYS A 245 2.50 -3.26 -25.51
N GLN A 246 2.17 -1.98 -25.63
CA GLN A 246 1.16 -1.51 -26.58
C GLN A 246 1.66 -1.57 -28.04
N SER A 247 2.95 -1.32 -28.30
CA SER A 247 3.51 -1.37 -29.66
C SER A 247 3.66 -2.81 -30.19
N THR A 248 3.95 -3.77 -29.32
CA THR A 248 4.06 -5.21 -29.68
C THR A 248 2.72 -5.81 -30.12
N PHE A 249 1.60 -5.35 -29.56
CA PHE A 249 0.26 -5.78 -29.99
C PHE A 249 -0.12 -5.20 -31.37
N CYS A 250 0.21 -3.94 -31.65
CA CYS A 250 0.00 -3.34 -32.98
C CYS A 250 0.84 -3.98 -34.09
N SER A 251 2.01 -4.53 -33.75
CA SER A 251 2.91 -5.19 -34.69
C SER A 251 2.40 -6.58 -35.12
N GLN A 252 1.64 -7.25 -34.26
CA GLN A 252 1.09 -8.59 -34.53
C GLN A 252 -0.20 -8.55 -35.36
N VAL A 253 -0.97 -7.45 -35.30
CA VAL A 253 -2.21 -7.28 -36.08
C VAL A 253 -1.91 -6.94 -37.55
N ASN A 254 -0.75 -6.36 -37.87
CA ASN A 254 -0.40 -5.94 -39.25
C ASN A 254 0.27 -7.02 -40.12
N ILE A 255 0.46 -8.26 -39.64
CA ILE A 255 1.10 -9.34 -40.43
C ILE A 255 0.07 -10.32 -41.03
N LYS A 256 -1.22 -10.23 -40.68
CA LYS A 256 -2.23 -11.22 -41.14
C LYS A 256 -3.25 -10.77 -42.19
N ASN A 257 -3.22 -9.53 -42.67
CA ASN A 257 -4.13 -9.08 -43.73
C ASN A 257 -3.36 -8.50 -44.92
N ASN A 258 -2.90 -9.36 -45.82
CA ASN A 258 -2.62 -8.98 -47.21
C ASN A 258 -2.54 -10.22 -48.10
N LEU A 259 -3.68 -10.62 -48.68
CA LEU A 259 -3.78 -11.38 -49.94
C LEU A 259 -5.26 -11.57 -50.30
N HIS A 260 -5.84 -10.63 -51.07
CA HIS A 260 -6.48 -10.88 -52.37
C HIS A 260 -7.31 -9.67 -52.89
N SER A 261 -6.87 -9.17 -54.06
CA SER A 261 -7.64 -8.80 -55.26
C SER A 261 -8.66 -7.62 -55.29
N LYS A 262 -8.22 -6.54 -55.97
CA LYS A 262 -8.86 -5.73 -57.06
C LYS A 262 -10.33 -5.28 -56.97
N TYR A 263 -10.57 -3.96 -56.96
CA TYR A 263 -11.13 -3.10 -58.04
C TYR A 263 -11.41 -1.68 -57.48
N SER A 264 -11.34 -0.64 -58.34
CA SER A 264 -11.44 0.81 -58.06
C SER A 264 -12.69 1.41 -58.76
N PRO A 265 -13.05 2.71 -58.72
CA PRO A 265 -13.13 3.73 -57.64
C PRO A 265 -14.52 4.43 -57.58
N HIS A 266 -14.87 5.14 -56.48
CA HIS A 266 -15.43 6.52 -56.52
C HIS A 266 -15.88 7.10 -55.15
N LYS A 267 -15.42 8.35 -54.92
CA LYS A 267 -16.04 9.54 -54.28
C LYS A 267 -16.29 9.62 -52.76
N HIS A 268 -15.66 10.67 -52.17
CA HIS A 268 -16.04 11.59 -51.07
C HIS A 268 -16.56 10.99 -49.74
N SER A 269 -16.14 11.41 -48.55
CA SER A 269 -15.70 12.71 -48.04
C SER A 269 -14.74 12.57 -46.84
N ASP A 270 -14.25 13.72 -46.36
CA ASP A 270 -13.70 13.99 -45.01
C ASP A 270 -12.18 13.92 -44.79
N GLU A 271 -11.55 14.92 -45.40
CA GLU A 271 -10.54 15.81 -44.85
C GLU A 271 -10.12 15.75 -43.36
N LEU A 272 -8.79 15.82 -43.20
CA LEU A 272 -8.05 16.59 -42.19
C LEU A 272 -8.05 16.09 -40.73
N LYS A 273 -7.09 15.20 -40.41
CA LYS A 273 -6.38 15.17 -39.09
C LYS A 273 -5.12 14.29 -39.05
N ARG A 274 -4.39 14.18 -40.15
CA ARG A 274 -3.05 13.55 -40.18
C ARG A 274 -2.10 14.46 -40.92
N ASN A 275 -1.54 15.46 -40.25
CA ASN A 275 -0.28 16.09 -40.69
C ASN A 275 0.49 16.84 -39.58
N ASP A 276 0.02 16.87 -38.32
CA ASP A 276 0.75 17.56 -37.25
C ASP A 276 1.75 16.69 -36.46
N PHE A 277 1.92 15.41 -36.79
CA PHE A 277 2.80 14.51 -36.01
C PHE A 277 4.23 14.34 -36.56
N VAL A 278 4.59 15.01 -37.65
CA VAL A 278 5.94 14.89 -38.24
C VAL A 278 6.86 16.07 -37.87
N LYS A 279 6.33 17.20 -37.39
CA LYS A 279 7.15 18.40 -37.08
C LYS A 279 7.79 18.45 -35.68
N THR A 280 7.49 17.53 -34.77
CA THR A 280 8.07 17.52 -33.42
C THR A 280 9.26 16.57 -33.24
N LYS A 281 9.56 15.71 -34.23
CA LYS A 281 10.67 14.76 -34.16
C LYS A 281 12.04 15.42 -34.41
N ASP A 282 12.08 16.49 -35.20
CA ASP A 282 13.35 17.14 -35.60
C ASP A 282 13.82 18.25 -34.64
N LYS A 283 12.99 18.66 -33.68
CA LYS A 283 13.37 19.72 -32.71
C LYS A 283 14.09 19.23 -31.45
N PHE A 284 14.11 17.92 -31.19
CA PHE A 284 14.81 17.32 -30.05
C PHE A 284 16.24 16.84 -30.38
N ASN A 285 16.64 16.78 -31.65
CA ASN A 285 17.94 16.24 -32.07
C ASN A 285 19.10 17.26 -32.10
N MET A 286 18.91 18.48 -31.57
CA MET A 286 19.98 19.51 -31.49
C MET A 286 20.46 19.86 -30.08
N LYS A 287 20.14 19.08 -29.04
CA LYS A 287 20.63 19.37 -27.66
C LYS A 287 21.38 18.24 -26.94
N VAL A 288 21.78 17.16 -27.63
CA VAL A 288 22.58 16.07 -27.03
C VAL A 288 23.93 15.90 -27.75
N LYS A 289 24.59 17.02 -28.07
CA LYS A 289 26.01 17.04 -28.42
C LYS A 289 26.69 18.18 -27.67
N ASN A 290 27.03 17.93 -26.41
CA ASN A 290 28.19 18.49 -25.71
C ASN A 290 28.18 17.97 -24.28
N PHE A 291 28.92 16.89 -24.04
CA PHE A 291 29.84 16.75 -22.90
C PHE A 291 30.63 15.46 -23.12
N LYS A 292 31.69 15.58 -23.93
CA LYS A 292 32.78 14.60 -23.99
C LYS A 292 33.65 14.77 -22.75
N LYS A 293 34.04 13.62 -22.19
CA LYS A 293 35.32 13.32 -21.53
C LYS A 293 35.77 14.24 -20.39
N ASN A 294 35.82 13.67 -19.18
CA ASN A 294 37.11 13.51 -18.51
C ASN A 294 37.16 12.22 -17.69
N LYS A 295 38.26 11.51 -17.86
CA LYS A 295 38.67 10.24 -17.27
C LYS A 295 39.94 10.56 -16.48
N LEU A 296 40.01 10.25 -15.19
CA LEU A 296 41.21 10.14 -14.33
C LEU A 296 40.71 9.53 -12.99
N VAL A 297 40.82 8.22 -12.75
CA VAL A 297 41.96 7.45 -12.23
C VAL A 297 42.20 7.64 -10.71
N GLN A 298 41.92 6.56 -9.97
CA GLN A 298 42.53 6.01 -8.74
C GLN A 298 42.74 6.90 -7.50
N ARG A 299 42.32 6.39 -6.33
CA ARG A 299 43.20 5.64 -5.40
C ARG A 299 42.44 5.00 -4.23
N TYR A 300 42.90 3.82 -3.85
CA TYR A 300 42.64 3.15 -2.58
C TYR A 300 43.25 3.91 -1.41
N GLY A 301 42.60 3.80 -0.25
CA GLY A 301 43.02 4.23 1.08
C GLY A 301 41.91 3.92 2.06
#